data_AF-A0A9P5ZEB7-F1
#
_entry.id   AF-A0A9P5ZEB7-F1
#
_cell.length_a   1.000
_cell.length_b   1.000
_cell.length_c   1.000
_cell.angle_alpha   90.00
_cell.angle_beta   90.00
_cell.angle_gamma   90.00
#
_symmetry.space_group_name_H-M   'P 1'
#
loop_
_entity.id
_entity.type
_entity.pdbx_description
1 polymer ?
#
loop_
_entity_poly.entity_id
_entity_poly.type
_entity_poly.pdbx_seq_one_letter_code
_entity_poly.pdbx_strand_id
1 'polypeptide(L)'
;MMPSIDWTPQRIRDVVQKYFRKRACWYQLEIASALYRGFDVVGIAATGSGKTLSFFTPLLMALEEGHDKIIFIVTPLNLLGKQNSEQLNSAGLTAVAVSAENSSTETIEVAQQAAR
;
A
#
# COMPACT_ATOMS: atom_id res chain seq x y z
N MET A 1 16.75 15.22 11.28
CA MET A 1 16.52 13.76 11.16
C MET A 1 15.26 13.46 11.95
N MET A 2 14.17 13.09 11.28
CA MET A 2 12.98 12.63 12.02
C MET A 2 13.34 11.31 12.71
N PRO A 3 12.92 11.10 13.97
CA PRO A 3 13.19 9.83 14.66
C PRO A 3 12.48 8.70 13.90
N SER A 4 13.21 7.62 13.59
CA SER A 4 12.64 6.41 13.00
C SER A 4 11.57 5.86 13.93
N ILE A 5 10.36 5.61 13.42
CA ILE A 5 9.28 5.06 14.23
C ILE A 5 9.59 3.58 14.46
N ASP A 6 9.62 3.16 15.73
CA ASP A 6 9.62 1.73 16.03
C ASP A 6 8.24 1.15 15.70
N TRP A 7 8.16 0.33 14.64
CA TRP A 7 6.92 -0.25 14.14
C TRP A 7 6.50 -1.48 14.94
N THR A 8 5.84 -1.24 16.07
CA THR A 8 5.19 -2.30 16.83
C THR A 8 3.92 -2.81 16.12
N PRO A 9 3.48 -4.06 16.36
CA PRO A 9 2.24 -4.58 15.81
C PRO A 9 1.01 -3.70 16.10
N GLN A 10 1.00 -2.98 17.23
CA GLN A 10 -0.09 -2.07 17.57
C GLN A 10 -0.05 -0.80 16.71
N ARG A 11 1.12 -0.18 16.54
CA ARG A 11 1.26 1.02 15.68
C ARG A 11 0.87 0.74 14.23
N ILE A 12 1.25 -0.44 13.72
CA ILE A 12 0.83 -0.87 12.38
C ILE A 12 -0.70 -1.02 12.31
N ARG A 13 -1.36 -1.55 13.35
CA ARG A 13 -2.84 -1.60 13.39
C ARG A 13 -3.46 -0.21 13.47
N ASP A 14 -2.86 0.71 14.23
CA ASP A 14 -3.38 2.06 14.41
C ASP A 14 -3.37 2.82 13.08
N VAL A 15 -2.28 2.73 12.30
CA VAL A 15 -2.23 3.35 10.97
C VAL A 15 -3.21 2.69 9.99
N VAL A 16 -3.32 1.36 9.99
CA VAL A 16 -4.31 0.67 9.15
C VAL A 16 -5.73 1.07 9.52
N GLN A 17 -6.02 1.21 10.81
CA GLN A 17 -7.32 1.67 11.30
C GLN A 17 -7.60 3.13 10.92
N LYS A 18 -6.57 4.00 10.93
CA LYS A 18 -6.68 5.41 10.51
C LYS A 18 -7.13 5.53 9.05
N TYR A 19 -6.49 4.80 8.14
CA TYR A 19 -6.76 4.90 6.69
C TYR A 19 -7.93 4.04 6.21
N PHE A 20 -8.01 2.78 6.65
CA PHE A 20 -8.94 1.80 6.09
C PHE A 20 -10.11 1.45 7.01
N ARG A 21 -10.12 1.93 8.27
CA ARG A 21 -11.11 1.54 9.28
C ARG A 21 -11.21 0.01 9.46
N LYS A 22 -10.08 -0.68 9.27
CA LYS A 22 -9.94 -2.14 9.42
C LYS A 22 -8.87 -2.44 10.46
N ARG A 23 -8.96 -3.64 11.04
CA ARG A 23 -7.94 -4.17 11.94
C ARG A 23 -7.10 -5.23 11.22
N ALA A 24 -5.81 -4.96 11.02
CA ALA A 24 -4.89 -5.93 10.43
C ALA A 24 -4.73 -7.19 11.31
N CYS A 25 -4.86 -8.37 10.69
CA CYS A 25 -4.62 -9.67 11.33
C CYS A 25 -3.11 -9.95 11.45
N TRP A 26 -2.73 -10.97 12.22
CA TRP A 26 -1.33 -11.28 12.48
C TRP A 26 -0.50 -11.46 11.19
N TYR A 27 -0.97 -12.28 10.24
CA TYR A 27 -0.31 -12.51 8.95
C TYR A 27 -0.07 -11.21 8.15
N GLN A 28 -1.03 -10.29 8.15
CA GLN A 28 -0.89 -9.00 7.46
C GLN A 28 0.20 -8.14 8.09
N LEU A 29 0.33 -8.19 9.42
CA LEU A 29 1.36 -7.45 10.17
C LEU A 29 2.75 -8.00 9.89
N GLU A 30 2.91 -9.33 9.89
CA GLU A 30 4.21 -9.96 9.60
C GLU A 30 4.69 -9.64 8.19
N ILE A 31 3.80 -9.74 7.19
CA ILE A 31 4.14 -9.37 5.81
C ILE A 31 4.50 -7.90 5.70
N ALA A 32 3.67 -7.00 6.26
CA ALA A 32 3.93 -5.57 6.17
C ALA A 32 5.26 -5.19 6.81
N SER A 33 5.56 -5.74 7.99
CA SER A 33 6.83 -5.53 8.70
C SER A 33 8.03 -6.04 7.90
N ALA A 34 7.94 -7.24 7.33
CA ALA A 34 9.01 -7.81 6.51
C ALA A 34 9.25 -6.99 5.23
N LEU A 35 8.18 -6.59 4.53
CA LEU A 35 8.27 -5.73 3.36
C LEU A 35 8.90 -4.37 3.70
N TYR A 36 8.49 -3.74 4.81
CA TYR A 36 9.03 -2.45 5.25
C TYR A 36 10.51 -2.51 5.59
N ARG A 37 10.98 -3.67 6.09
CA ARG A 37 12.40 -3.95 6.37
C ARG A 37 13.22 -4.29 5.11
N GLY A 38 12.59 -4.35 3.94
CA GLY A 38 13.26 -4.63 2.67
C GLY A 38 13.49 -6.11 2.37
N PHE A 39 12.73 -7.01 3.00
CA PHE A 39 12.77 -8.43 2.67
C PHE A 39 11.86 -8.76 1.49
N ASP A 40 12.27 -9.75 0.68
CA ASP A 40 11.39 -10.39 -0.28
C ASP A 40 10.46 -11.38 0.43
N VAL A 41 9.15 -11.28 0.15
CA VAL A 41 8.11 -12.03 0.88
C VAL A 41 7.17 -12.75 -0.07
N VAL A 42 6.99 -14.05 0.13
CA VAL A 42 5.93 -14.85 -0.52
C VAL A 42 4.80 -15.08 0.47
N GLY A 43 3.69 -14.36 0.30
CA GLY A 43 2.50 -14.48 1.16
C GLY A 43 1.47 -15.47 0.61
N ILE A 44 1.25 -16.59 1.29
CA ILE A 44 0.24 -17.59 0.91
C ILE A 44 -0.97 -17.48 1.84
N ALA A 45 -2.11 -17.10 1.30
CA ALA A 45 -3.37 -17.08 2.03
C ALA A 45 -4.58 -17.25 1.09
N ALA A 46 -5.69 -17.78 1.63
CA ALA A 46 -6.91 -18.02 0.86
C ALA A 46 -7.51 -16.74 0.24
N THR A 47 -8.36 -16.86 -0.77
CA THR A 47 -9.16 -15.73 -1.28
C THR A 47 -10.06 -15.19 -0.16
N GLY A 48 -10.27 -13.87 -0.13
CA GLY A 48 -11.04 -13.21 0.94
C GLY A 48 -10.28 -12.97 2.26
N SER A 49 -9.08 -13.53 2.44
CA SER A 49 -8.26 -13.32 3.65
C SER A 49 -7.69 -11.89 3.80
N GLY A 50 -7.90 -11.02 2.82
CA GLY A 50 -7.43 -9.64 2.86
C GLY A 50 -5.95 -9.44 2.53
N LYS A 51 -5.36 -10.30 1.69
CA LYS A 51 -3.95 -10.19 1.23
C LYS A 51 -3.58 -8.79 0.76
N THR A 52 -4.48 -8.11 0.05
CA THR A 52 -4.26 -6.78 -0.52
C THR A 52 -3.83 -5.76 0.53
N LEU A 53 -4.38 -5.84 1.75
CA LEU A 53 -4.05 -4.90 2.82
C LEU A 53 -2.57 -4.99 3.23
N SER A 54 -1.97 -6.17 3.12
CA SER A 54 -0.55 -6.38 3.41
C SER A 54 0.37 -5.59 2.46
N PHE A 55 -0.05 -5.37 1.19
CA PHE A 55 0.73 -4.58 0.22
C PHE A 55 0.63 -3.08 0.47
N PHE A 56 -0.53 -2.59 0.94
CA PHE A 56 -0.73 -1.16 1.21
C PHE A 56 -0.08 -0.71 2.52
N THR A 57 0.01 -1.60 3.51
CA THR A 57 0.45 -1.23 4.86
C THR A 57 1.87 -0.62 4.91
N PRO A 58 2.89 -1.15 4.18
CA PRO A 58 4.21 -0.52 4.12
C PRO A 58 4.20 0.91 3.58
N LEU A 59 3.32 1.23 2.63
CA LEU A 59 3.16 2.61 2.14
C LEU A 59 2.65 3.52 3.26
N LEU A 60 1.65 3.07 4.03
CA LEU A 60 1.14 3.85 5.17
C LEU A 60 2.24 4.12 6.20
N MET A 61 3.07 3.11 6.48
CA MET A 61 4.19 3.24 7.42
C MET A 61 5.19 4.30 6.95
N ALA A 62 5.55 4.27 5.66
CA ALA A 62 6.43 5.28 5.07
C ALA A 62 5.84 6.70 5.19
N LEU A 63 4.55 6.86 4.89
CA LEU A 63 3.88 8.15 4.94
C LEU A 63 3.79 8.70 6.37
N GLU A 64 3.55 7.86 7.38
CA GLU A 64 3.57 8.30 8.79
C GLU A 64 4.97 8.74 9.26
N GLU A 65 6.03 8.19 8.67
CA GLU A 65 7.41 8.65 8.90
C GLU A 65 7.77 9.91 8.10
N GLY A 66 6.83 10.46 7.33
CA GLY A 66 7.04 11.62 6.47
C GLY A 66 7.90 11.30 5.24
N HIS A 67 8.00 10.03 4.87
CA HIS A 67 8.70 9.61 3.66
C HIS A 67 7.80 9.72 2.45
N ASP A 68 8.36 10.30 1.39
CA ASP A 68 7.80 10.25 0.06
C ASP A 68 8.18 8.91 -0.61
N LYS A 69 7.19 8.03 -0.79
CA LYS A 69 7.37 6.68 -1.33
C LYS A 69 6.23 6.29 -2.27
N ILE A 70 6.58 5.54 -3.31
CA ILE A 70 5.64 4.93 -4.26
C ILE A 70 5.74 3.40 -4.12
N ILE A 71 4.59 2.72 -4.18
CA ILE A 71 4.52 1.26 -4.33
C ILE A 71 3.96 0.91 -5.71
N PHE A 72 4.54 -0.11 -6.35
CA PHE A 72 4.00 -0.68 -7.58
C PHE A 72 3.29 -2.00 -7.26
N ILE A 73 2.02 -2.09 -7.60
CA ILE A 73 1.23 -3.31 -7.45
C ILE A 73 0.85 -3.80 -8.84
N VAL A 74 1.42 -4.94 -9.22
CA VAL A 74 1.14 -5.57 -10.51
C VAL A 74 0.00 -6.56 -10.32
N THR A 75 -1.09 -6.36 -11.06
CA THR A 75 -2.25 -7.25 -11.05
C THR A 75 -2.50 -7.82 -12.45
N PRO A 76 -2.91 -9.08 -12.59
CA PRO A 76 -3.16 -9.68 -13.90
C PRO A 76 -4.44 -9.18 -14.58
N LEU A 77 -5.33 -8.48 -13.85
CA LEU A 77 -6.60 -7.98 -14.36
C LEU A 77 -6.71 -6.46 -14.19
N ASN A 78 -7.01 -5.76 -15.28
CA ASN A 78 -7.23 -4.31 -15.27
C ASN A 78 -8.30 -3.89 -14.25
N LEU A 79 -9.37 -4.69 -14.10
CA LEU A 79 -10.43 -4.43 -13.14
C LEU A 79 -9.94 -4.43 -11.69
N LEU A 80 -9.04 -5.36 -11.33
CA LEU A 80 -8.46 -5.40 -9.98
C LEU A 80 -7.55 -4.20 -9.74
N GLY A 81 -6.78 -3.77 -10.74
CA GLY A 81 -5.99 -2.55 -10.68
C GLY A 81 -6.85 -1.32 -10.41
N LYS A 82 -7.95 -1.16 -11.17
CA LYS A 82 -8.92 -0.08 -10.99
C LYS A 82 -9.52 -0.09 -9.57
N GLN A 83 -10.03 -1.23 -9.12
CA GLN A 83 -10.59 -1.39 -7.77
C GLN A 83 -9.59 -1.04 -6.66
N ASN A 84 -8.33 -1.46 -6.79
CA ASN A 84 -7.29 -1.13 -5.83
C ASN A 84 -7.02 0.39 -5.81
N SER A 85 -6.94 1.03 -6.98
CA SER A 85 -6.72 2.48 -7.07
C SER A 85 -7.89 3.28 -6.46
N GLU A 86 -9.14 2.89 -6.75
CA GLU A 86 -10.34 3.51 -6.17
C GLU A 86 -10.38 3.37 -4.65
N GLN A 87 -10.00 2.19 -4.12
CA GLN A 87 -9.94 1.95 -2.68
C GLN A 87 -8.89 2.83 -1.99
N LEU A 88 -7.71 2.99 -2.61
CA LEU A 88 -6.66 3.88 -2.10
C LEU A 88 -7.10 5.35 -2.15
N ASN A 89 -7.65 5.80 -3.28
CA ASN A 89 -8.16 7.17 -3.44
C ASN A 89 -9.28 7.48 -2.43
N SER A 90 -10.18 6.52 -2.18
CA SER A 90 -11.23 6.64 -1.16
C SER A 90 -10.68 6.72 0.27
N ALA A 91 -9.48 6.19 0.51
CA ALA A 91 -8.76 6.32 1.77
C ALA A 91 -7.91 7.60 1.85
N GLY A 92 -8.01 8.50 0.87
CA GLY A 92 -7.23 9.74 0.80
C GLY A 92 -5.78 9.55 0.35
N LEU A 93 -5.46 8.41 -0.28
CA LEU A 93 -4.14 8.11 -0.83
C LEU A 93 -4.18 8.23 -2.34
N THR A 94 -3.26 8.98 -2.94
CA THR A 94 -3.21 9.12 -4.40
C THR A 94 -2.76 7.82 -5.05
N ALA A 95 -3.60 7.25 -5.91
CA ALA A 95 -3.31 6.03 -6.65
C ALA A 95 -3.86 6.07 -8.07
N VAL A 96 -3.12 5.46 -9.01
CA VAL A 96 -3.52 5.33 -10.42
C VAL A 96 -3.36 3.89 -10.88
N ALA A 97 -4.35 3.39 -11.62
CA ALA A 97 -4.27 2.11 -12.31
C ALA A 97 -3.78 2.32 -13.74
N VAL A 98 -2.67 1.67 -14.09
CA VAL A 98 -2.08 1.72 -15.44
C VAL A 98 -2.38 0.42 -16.17
N SER A 99 -2.86 0.53 -17.41
CA SER A 99 -3.12 -0.56 -18.33
C SER A 99 -2.66 -0.18 -19.74
N ALA A 100 -2.77 -1.10 -20.70
CA ALA A 100 -2.47 -0.81 -22.10
C ALA A 100 -3.31 0.33 -22.69
N GLU A 101 -4.50 0.62 -22.13
CA GLU A 101 -5.41 1.66 -22.64
C GLU A 101 -4.97 3.07 -22.23
N ASN A 102 -4.20 3.21 -21.15
CA ASN A 102 -3.80 4.50 -20.58
C ASN A 102 -2.29 4.58 -20.28
N SER A 103 -1.47 3.76 -20.94
CA SER A 103 0.00 3.75 -20.81
C SER A 103 0.64 4.95 -21.52
N SER A 104 0.21 6.17 -21.17
CA SER A 104 0.74 7.44 -21.66
C SER A 104 1.66 8.09 -20.63
N THR A 105 2.53 8.99 -21.09
CA THR A 105 3.40 9.80 -20.21
C THR A 105 2.59 10.58 -19.18
N GLU A 106 1.43 11.10 -19.57
CA GLU A 106 0.52 11.87 -18.70
C GLU A 106 0.06 11.04 -17.48
N THR A 107 -0.31 9.77 -17.70
CA THR A 107 -0.74 8.87 -16.62
C THR A 107 0.42 8.55 -15.67
N ILE A 108 1.65 8.49 -16.19
CA ILE A 108 2.86 8.28 -15.39
C ILE A 108 3.22 9.55 -14.61
N GLU A 109 3.04 10.73 -15.17
CA GLU A 109 3.28 12.01 -14.49
C GLU A 109 2.30 12.26 -13.34
N VAL A 110 1.04 11.84 -13.46
CA VAL A 110 0.09 11.86 -12.34
C VAL A 110 0.60 11.02 -11.16
N ALA A 111 1.24 9.87 -11.44
CA ALA A 111 1.87 9.06 -10.40
C ALA A 111 3.08 9.76 -9.75
N GLN A 112 3.78 10.64 -10.49
CA GLN A 112 4.91 11.42 -9.97
C GLN A 112 4.49 12.63 -9.14
N GLN A 113 3.32 13.23 -9.43
CA GLN A 113 2.77 14.32 -8.62
C GLN A 113 2.23 13.83 -7.27
N ALA A 114 1.86 12.56 -7.17
CA ALA A 114 1.49 11.89 -5.92
C ALA A 114 2.65 11.80 -4.90
N ALA A 115 3.89 11.94 -5.39
CA ALA A 115 5.13 11.79 -4.66
C ALA A 115 5.82 13.15 -4.39
N ARG A 116 5.04 14.21 -4.14
CA ARG A 116 5.54 15.55 -3.80
C ARG A 116 4.74 16.14 -2.66
#